data_AF-A0A2I8F392-F1
#
_entry.id   AF-A0A2I8F392-F1
#
_cell.length_a   1.000
_cell.length_b   1.000
_cell.length_c   1.000
_cell.angle_alpha   90.00
_cell.angle_beta   90.00
_cell.angle_gamma   90.00
#
_symmetry.space_group_name_H-M   'P 1'
#
loop_
_entity.id
_entity.type
_entity.pdbx_description
1 polymer ?
#
loop_
_entity_poly.entity_id
_entity_poly.type
_entity_poly.pdbx_seq_one_letter_code
_entity_poly.pdbx_strand_id
1 'polypeptide(L)' 'MHVDLHPSSADMFDVWFRIEGPIKPPGVAAFGERIKIRGGPFSRRPAYLVAEIVGQAALDVILGPAG' A
#
# COMPACT_ATOMS: atom_id res chain seq x y z
N MET A 1 -4.80 6.75 3.33
CA MET A 1 -4.32 5.44 2.86
C MET A 1 -5.13 4.37 3.57
N HIS A 2 -5.61 3.37 2.83
CA HIS A 2 -6.33 2.21 3.37
C HIS A 2 -5.46 0.96 3.21
N VAL A 3 -5.48 0.06 4.20
CA VAL A 3 -4.77 -1.22 4.18
C VAL A 3 -5.77 -2.34 4.42
N ASP A 4 -5.83 -3.28 3.49
CA ASP A 4 -6.65 -4.49 3.58
C ASP A 4 -5.74 -5.70 3.82
N LEU A 5 -6.02 -6.46 4.88
CA LEU A 5 -5.38 -7.75 5.12
C LEU A 5 -6.33 -8.87 4.69
N HIS A 6 -5.93 -9.62 3.66
CA HIS A 6 -6.65 -10.82 3.22
C HIS A 6 -6.02 -12.06 3.82
N PRO A 7 -6.74 -12.84 4.65
CA PRO A 7 -6.24 -14.12 5.14
C PRO A 7 -5.91 -15.04 3.96
N SER A 8 -4.71 -15.60 3.97
CA SER A 8 -4.20 -16.49 2.92
C SER A 8 -3.93 -17.91 3.46
N SER A 9 -3.37 -17.99 4.67
CA SER A 9 -3.20 -19.23 5.43
C SER A 9 -3.21 -18.93 6.94
N ALA A 10 -3.07 -19.96 7.79
CA ALA A 10 -3.13 -19.81 9.23
C ALA A 10 -2.18 -18.70 9.73
N ASP A 11 -2.75 -17.66 10.34
CA ASP A 11 -2.06 -16.46 10.84
C ASP A 11 -1.24 -15.67 9.81
N MET A 12 -1.53 -15.84 8.52
CA MET A 12 -0.80 -15.23 7.41
C MET A 12 -1.74 -14.48 6.46
N PHE A 13 -1.31 -13.30 6.02
CA PHE A 13 -2.13 -12.33 5.32
C PHE A 13 -1.43 -11.82 4.04
N ASP A 14 -2.17 -11.85 2.94
CA ASP A 14 -1.87 -11.04 1.77
C ASP A 14 -2.24 -9.58 2.07
N VAL A 15 -1.31 -8.67 1.79
CA VAL A 15 -1.48 -7.24 2.09
C VAL A 15 -1.84 -6.50 0.82
N TRP A 16 -2.91 -5.72 0.90
CA TRP A 16 -3.31 -4.79 -0.14
C TRP A 16 -3.37 -3.39 0.44
N PHE A 17 -3.05 -2.38 -0.37
CA PHE A 17 -3.21 -1.00 0.03
C PHE A 17 -3.82 -0.15 -1.08
N ARG A 18 -4.42 0.96 -0.68
CA ARG A 18 -4.98 1.96 -1.58
C ARG A 18 -4.65 3.35 -1.07
N ILE A 19 -4.24 4.23 -1.97
CA ILE A 19 -4.07 5.66 -1.69
C ILE A 19 -5.26 6.39 -2.30
N GLU A 20 -5.95 7.16 -1.45
CA GLU A 20 -7.07 8.01 -1.82
C GLU A 20 -6.68 9.46 -1.54
N GLY A 21 -7.11 10.37 -2.41
CA GLY A 21 -6.82 11.79 -2.28
C GLY A 21 -7.54 12.61 -3.36
N PRO A 22 -7.71 13.93 -3.16
CA PRO A 22 -8.40 14.80 -4.10
C PRO A 22 -7.58 15.06 -5.38
N ILE A 23 -6.29 14.77 -5.35
CA ILE A 23 -5.35 15.03 -6.44
C ILE A 23 -5.07 13.71 -7.16
N LYS A 24 -5.30 13.68 -8.48
CA LYS A 24 -4.84 12.60 -9.37
C LYS A 24 -3.70 13.14 -10.23
N PRO A 25 -2.46 13.15 -9.74
CA PRO A 25 -1.33 13.60 -10.54
C PRO A 25 -1.23 12.75 -11.82
N PRO A 26 -1.10 13.38 -13.00
CA PRO A 26 -1.02 12.66 -14.27
C PRO A 26 0.21 11.74 -14.27
N GLY A 27 0.00 10.48 -14.66
CA GLY A 27 1.06 9.47 -14.72
C GLY A 27 1.15 8.54 -13.51
N VAL A 28 0.40 8.78 -12.43
CA VAL A 28 0.34 7.87 -11.27
C VAL A 28 -0.93 7.03 -11.32
N ALA A 29 -0.82 5.79 -11.82
CA ALA A 29 -1.94 4.84 -11.91
C ALA A 29 -2.50 4.40 -10.53
N ALA A 30 -1.76 4.62 -9.45
CA ALA A 30 -2.04 4.08 -8.12
C ALA A 30 -3.19 4.75 -7.34
N PHE A 31 -3.68 5.92 -7.77
CA PHE A 31 -4.73 6.63 -7.03
C PHE A 31 -6.09 5.98 -7.19
N GLY A 32 -6.63 5.50 -6.07
CA GLY A 32 -7.92 4.82 -6.05
C GLY A 32 -7.87 3.40 -6.62
N GLU A 33 -6.71 2.80 -6.90
CA GLU A 33 -6.60 1.37 -7.21
C GLU A 33 -6.08 0.60 -5.99
N ARG A 34 -6.58 -0.62 -5.76
CA ARG A 34 -6.03 -1.51 -4.73
C ARG A 34 -4.81 -2.22 -5.29
N ILE A 35 -3.68 -2.05 -4.64
CA ILE A 35 -2.40 -2.63 -5.04
C ILE A 35 -2.02 -3.72 -4.05
N LYS A 36 -1.73 -4.93 -4.57
CA LYS A 36 -1.19 -6.03 -3.76
C LYS A 36 0.30 -5.81 -3.48
N ILE A 37 0.69 -5.86 -2.22
CA ILE A 37 2.10 -5.85 -1.83
C ILE A 37 2.69 -7.23 -2.12
N ARG A 38 3.81 -7.24 -2.84
CA ARG A 38 4.55 -8.47 -3.18
C ARG A 38 5.43 -8.94 -2.01
N GLY A 39 5.79 -10.22 -2.02
CA GLY A 39 6.69 -10.82 -1.00
C GLY A 39 5.99 -11.41 0.22
N GLY A 40 4.66 -11.42 0.24
CA GLY A 40 3.86 -12.10 1.26
C GLY A 40 3.52 -13.57 0.90
N PRO A 41 2.60 -14.19 1.66
CA PRO A 41 1.84 -13.60 2.76
C PRO A 41 2.70 -13.34 4.01
N PHE A 42 2.25 -12.44 4.88
CA PHE A 42 2.97 -12.02 6.09
C PHE A 42 2.16 -12.33 7.35
N SER A 43 2.83 -12.55 8.48
CA SER A 43 2.13 -12.57 9.77
C SER A 43 1.58 -11.18 10.12
N ARG A 44 0.59 -11.12 11.02
CA ARG A 44 -0.21 -9.90 11.25
C ARG A 44 0.60 -8.64 11.55
N ARG A 45 1.61 -8.71 12.44
CA ARG A 45 2.43 -7.54 12.79
C ARG A 45 3.31 -7.06 11.62
N PRO A 46 4.11 -7.92 10.97
CA PRO A 46 4.84 -7.55 9.75
C PRO A 46 3.95 -7.04 8.62
N ALA A 47 2.74 -7.59 8.45
CA ALA A 47 1.80 -7.16 7.43
C ALA A 47 1.48 -5.65 7.51
N TYR A 48 1.21 -5.14 8.71
CA TYR A 48 0.97 -3.71 8.92
C TYR A 48 2.24 -2.87 8.71
N LEU A 49 3.39 -3.33 9.20
CA LEU A 49 4.65 -2.60 9.06
C LEU A 49 5.07 -2.44 7.59
N VAL A 50 4.98 -3.52 6.81
CA VAL A 50 5.31 -3.49 5.38
C VAL A 50 4.31 -2.59 4.63
N ALA A 51 3.03 -2.62 5.00
CA ALA A 51 2.03 -1.73 4.41
C ALA A 51 2.38 -0.26 4.62
N GLU A 52 2.76 0.12 5.84
CA GLU A 52 3.15 1.49 6.18
C GLU A 52 4.36 1.95 5.37
N ILE A 53 5.42 1.13 5.28
CA ILE A 53 6.64 1.46 4.54
C ILE A 53 6.34 1.66 3.04
N VAL A 54 5.65 0.71 2.42
CA VAL A 54 5.31 0.79 0.99
C VAL A 54 4.36 1.95 0.72
N GLY A 55 3.43 2.22 1.63
CA GLY A 55 2.51 3.34 1.55
C GLY A 55 3.19 4.70 1.56
N GLN A 56 4.12 4.91 2.49
CA GLN A 56 4.93 6.13 2.56
C GLN A 56 5.79 6.30 1.31
N ALA A 57 6.49 5.24 0.88
CA ALA A 57 7.30 5.29 -0.34
C ALA A 57 6.46 5.61 -1.59
N ALA A 58 5.23 5.11 -1.68
CA ALA A 58 4.31 5.45 -2.75
C ALA A 58 3.84 6.91 -2.69
N LEU A 59 3.61 7.45 -1.48
CA LEU A 59 3.29 8.88 -1.30
C LEU A 59 4.46 9.78 -1.72
N ASP A 60 5.70 9.41 -1.40
CA ASP A 60 6.89 10.18 -1.82
C ASP A 60 7.01 10.24 -3.34
N VAL A 61 6.74 9.13 -4.04
CA VAL A 61 6.72 9.09 -5.52
C VAL A 61 5.59 9.96 -6.09
N ILE A 62 4.43 9.96 -5.43
CA ILE A 62 3.25 10.73 -5.84
C ILE A 62 3.45 12.23 -5.69
N LEU A 63 3.96 12.65 -4.54
CA LEU A 63 4.11 14.06 -4.20
C LEU A 63 5.36 14.66 -4.87
N GLY A 64 6.32 13.80 -5.24
CA GLY A 64 7.62 14.23 -5.74
C GLY A 64 8.45 14.90 -4.64
N PRO A 65 9.70 15.29 -4.92
CA PRO A 65 10.41 16.21 -4.05
C PRO A 65 9.58 17.48 -3.91
N ALA A 66 9.39 17.97 -2.68
CA ALA A 66 8.83 19.30 -2.46
C ALA A 66 9.71 20.30 -3.22
N GLY A 67 9.19 20.81 -4.34
CA GLY A 67 9.82 21.86 -5.14
C GLY A 67 9.88 23.17 -4.38
#